data_AF-A0A1M2VGP9-F1
#
_entry.id   AF-A0A1M2VGP9-F1
#
_cell.length_a   1.000
_cell.length_b   1.000
_cell.length_c   1.000
_cell.angle_alpha   90.00
_cell.angle_beta   90.00
_cell.angle_gamma   90.00
#
_symmetry.space_group_name_H-M   'P 1'
#
loop_
_entity.id
_entity.type
_entity.pdbx_description
1 polymer ?
#
loop_
_entity_poly.entity_id
_entity_poly.type
_entity_poly.pdbx_seq_one_letter_code
_entity_poly.pdbx_strand_id
1 'polypeptide(L)'
;YHDPQHEQFGPLRVINEDRVDPKTGFGTHAHREFEIFSYIVNGELEHRDSMGNVEIMKRGDLQMTSAGTGIRHSEHSHGSKQVHFLQIWSVPSTRGLTPQYFTRHFTDEEKKDQWAHVVAP
;
A
#
# COMPACT_ATOMS: atom_id res chain seq x y z
N TYR A 1 2.22 18.12 5.41
CA TYR A 1 1.72 19.05 4.38
C TYR A 1 0.22 19.17 4.54
N HIS A 2 -0.36 20.35 4.31
CA HIS A 2 -1.81 20.58 4.43
C HIS A 2 -2.24 21.61 3.39
N ASP A 3 -3.19 21.24 2.55
CA ASP A 3 -3.79 22.10 1.54
C ASP A 3 -5.29 21.78 1.42
N PRO A 4 -6.18 22.72 1.79
CA PRO A 4 -7.64 22.54 1.71
C PRO A 4 -8.16 22.22 0.30
N GLN A 5 -7.44 22.61 -0.75
CA GLN A 5 -7.84 22.32 -2.13
C GLN A 5 -7.49 20.89 -2.57
N HIS A 6 -6.61 20.22 -1.83
CA HIS A 6 -6.06 18.91 -2.15
C HIS A 6 -6.25 17.92 -0.99
N GLU A 7 -7.39 17.98 -0.29
CA GLU A 7 -7.71 17.05 0.80
C GLU A 7 -8.21 15.69 0.29
N GLN A 8 -8.87 15.66 -0.87
CA GLN A 8 -9.42 14.46 -1.50
C GLN A 8 -9.90 14.69 -2.94
N PHE A 9 -9.97 13.61 -3.73
CA PHE A 9 -10.62 13.59 -5.04
C PHE A 9 -11.56 12.37 -5.14
N GLY A 10 -12.87 12.60 -4.99
CA GLY A 10 -13.81 11.49 -4.83
C GLY A 10 -13.45 10.63 -3.60
N PRO A 11 -13.35 9.29 -3.71
CA PRO A 11 -12.94 8.43 -2.60
C PRO A 11 -11.42 8.45 -2.34
N LEU A 12 -10.62 8.97 -3.28
CA LEU A 12 -9.17 9.02 -3.16
C LEU A 12 -8.75 10.07 -2.14
N ARG A 13 -7.91 9.69 -1.18
CA ARG A 13 -7.43 10.56 -0.10
C ARG A 13 -5.94 10.85 -0.17
N VAL A 14 -5.14 9.85 -0.53
CA VAL A 14 -3.69 9.96 -0.53
C VAL A 14 -3.14 9.27 -1.77
N ILE A 15 -2.18 9.92 -2.43
CA ILE A 15 -1.21 9.28 -3.32
C ILE A 15 0.15 9.81 -2.89
N ASN A 16 0.95 8.96 -2.27
CA ASN A 16 2.35 9.25 -2.00
C ASN A 16 3.22 8.45 -2.98
N GLU A 17 4.30 9.08 -3.42
CA GLU A 17 5.42 8.39 -4.06
C GLU A 17 6.60 8.40 -3.07
N ASP A 18 6.84 7.27 -2.43
CA ASP A 18 7.78 7.16 -1.34
C ASP A 18 9.08 6.50 -1.81
N ARG A 19 10.21 7.04 -1.34
CA ARG A 19 11.56 6.50 -1.51
C ARG A 19 12.17 6.33 -0.13
N VAL A 20 12.32 5.09 0.32
CA VAL A 20 12.72 4.76 1.69
C VAL A 20 14.11 4.13 1.67
N ASP A 21 15.03 4.77 2.39
CA ASP A 21 16.44 4.36 2.45
C ASP A 21 16.63 3.00 3.15
N PRO A 22 17.71 2.26 2.85
CA PRO A 22 17.97 0.96 3.45
C PRO A 22 17.97 0.99 4.98
N LYS A 23 17.42 -0.06 5.59
CA LYS A 23 17.28 -0.24 7.05
C LYS A 23 16.39 0.81 7.73
N THR A 24 15.59 1.55 6.97
CA THR A 24 14.61 2.51 7.50
C THR A 24 13.20 2.10 7.11
N GLY A 25 12.21 2.87 7.54
CA GLY A 25 10.80 2.60 7.26
C GLY A 25 9.86 3.29 8.22
N PHE A 26 8.60 2.88 8.13
CA PHE A 26 7.50 3.33 8.94
C PHE A 26 7.28 2.31 10.06
N GLY A 27 7.58 2.72 11.29
CA GLY A 27 7.30 1.90 12.47
C GLY A 27 5.81 1.62 12.64
N THR A 28 5.47 0.74 13.59
CA THR A 28 4.09 0.27 13.74
C THR A 28 3.11 1.41 14.03
N HIS A 29 2.17 1.63 13.11
CA HIS A 29 1.13 2.65 13.18
C HIS A 29 -0.24 2.06 12.84
N ALA A 30 -1.30 2.79 13.16
CA ALA A 30 -2.68 2.27 13.05
C ALA A 30 -3.44 2.97 11.92
N HIS A 31 -4.27 2.20 11.21
CA HIS A 31 -5.23 2.69 10.22
C HIS A 31 -6.62 2.15 10.51
N ARG A 32 -7.64 2.88 10.04
CA ARG A 32 -9.05 2.50 10.16
C ARG A 32 -9.86 3.17 9.06
N GLU A 33 -10.89 2.47 8.56
CA GLU A 33 -11.82 2.97 7.51
C GLU A 33 -11.09 3.44 6.23
N PHE A 34 -10.02 2.76 5.83
CA PHE A 34 -9.29 2.99 4.58
C PHE A 34 -9.02 1.69 3.83
N GLU A 35 -9.03 1.76 2.50
CA GLU A 35 -8.42 0.80 1.60
C GLU A 35 -7.05 1.35 1.19
N ILE A 36 -5.98 0.64 1.53
CA ILE A 36 -4.59 1.05 1.36
C ILE A 36 -3.93 0.15 0.32
N PHE A 37 -3.32 0.76 -0.71
CA PHE A 37 -2.57 0.07 -1.74
C PHE A 37 -1.10 0.45 -1.70
N SER A 38 -0.24 -0.56 -1.82
CA SER A 38 1.19 -0.39 -2.01
C SER A 38 1.59 -1.00 -3.35
N TYR A 39 2.08 -0.17 -4.28
CA TYR A 39 2.56 -0.60 -5.60
C TYR A 39 4.07 -0.42 -5.69
N ILE A 40 4.81 -1.53 -5.77
CA ILE A 40 6.28 -1.48 -5.76
C ILE A 40 6.81 -1.16 -7.14
N VAL A 41 7.50 -0.03 -7.26
CA VAL A 41 8.14 0.43 -8.49
C VAL A 41 9.55 -0.17 -8.59
N ASN A 42 10.31 -0.16 -7.49
CA ASN A 42 11.67 -0.70 -7.44
C ASN A 42 12.09 -1.04 -6.00
N GLY A 43 13.02 -1.97 -5.84
CA GLY A 43 13.47 -2.43 -4.52
C GLY A 43 12.48 -3.39 -3.87
N GLU A 44 12.59 -3.56 -2.55
CA GLU A 44 11.80 -4.50 -1.78
C GLU A 44 11.27 -3.85 -0.49
N LEU A 45 9.98 -4.03 -0.21
CA LEU A 45 9.28 -3.50 0.97
C LEU A 45 8.81 -4.66 1.83
N GLU A 46 9.24 -4.69 3.09
CA GLU A 46 8.76 -5.64 4.09
C GLU A 46 7.55 -5.06 4.82
N HIS A 47 6.42 -5.75 4.75
CA HIS A 47 5.19 -5.44 5.48
C HIS A 47 5.01 -6.40 6.66
N ARG A 48 4.54 -5.87 7.79
CA ARG A 48 4.07 -6.67 8.93
C ARG A 48 2.82 -6.05 9.53
N ASP A 49 1.83 -6.86 9.87
CA ASP A 49 0.60 -6.37 10.49
C ASP A 49 0.10 -7.14 11.72
N SER A 50 -0.92 -6.59 12.36
CA SER A 50 -1.57 -7.14 13.55
C SER A 50 -2.42 -8.38 13.29
N MET A 51 -2.66 -8.75 12.03
CA MET A 51 -3.32 -10.02 11.67
C MET A 51 -2.30 -11.17 11.56
N GLY A 52 -1.01 -10.85 11.66
CA GLY A 52 0.09 -11.80 11.60
C GLY A 52 0.69 -11.96 10.21
N ASN A 53 0.29 -11.15 9.22
CA ASN A 53 0.89 -11.20 7.89
C ASN A 53 2.31 -10.62 7.95
N VAL A 54 3.23 -11.28 7.27
CA VAL A 54 4.60 -10.81 7.04
C VAL A 54 4.93 -11.11 5.59
N GLU A 55 5.19 -10.08 4.79
CA GLU A 55 5.52 -10.23 3.37
C GLU A 55 6.66 -9.32 2.95
N ILE A 56 7.42 -9.76 1.95
CA ILE A 56 8.44 -8.96 1.27
C ILE A 56 7.95 -8.76 -0.17
N MET A 57 7.44 -7.56 -0.45
CA MET A 57 6.96 -7.16 -1.75
C MET A 57 8.09 -6.62 -2.60
N LYS A 58 8.10 -6.92 -3.89
CA LYS A 58 9.09 -6.49 -4.88
C LYS A 58 8.40 -5.91 -6.11
N ARG A 59 9.18 -5.39 -7.06
CA ARG A 59 8.66 -4.84 -8.32
C ARG A 59 7.62 -5.76 -8.94
N GLY A 60 6.44 -5.20 -9.24
CA GLY A 60 5.31 -5.92 -9.82
C GLY A 60 4.30 -6.40 -8.78
N ASP A 61 4.67 -6.46 -7.50
CA ASP A 61 3.71 -6.72 -6.44
C ASP A 61 2.85 -5.50 -6.16
N LEU A 62 1.56 -5.77 -6.02
CA LEU A 62 0.57 -4.88 -5.48
C LEU A 62 0.01 -5.52 -4.22
N GLN A 63 0.11 -4.78 -3.11
CA GLN A 63 -0.50 -5.15 -1.85
C GLN A 63 -1.71 -4.27 -1.59
N MET A 64 -2.75 -4.87 -1.03
CA MET A 64 -3.98 -4.23 -0.63
C MET A 64 -4.30 -4.59 0.82
N THR A 65 -4.53 -3.57 1.65
CA THR A 65 -5.01 -3.71 3.01
C THR A 65 -6.34 -2.97 3.14
N SER A 66 -7.41 -3.72 3.39
CA SER A 66 -8.64 -3.14 3.91
C SER A 66 -8.46 -2.97 5.42
N ALA A 67 -8.30 -1.74 5.88
CA ALA A 67 -8.09 -1.45 7.30
C ALA A 67 -9.37 -1.67 8.12
N GLY A 68 -10.54 -1.45 7.51
CA GLY A 68 -11.83 -1.79 8.10
C GLY A 68 -12.04 -1.24 9.53
N THR A 69 -12.43 -2.12 10.46
CA THR A 69 -12.58 -1.81 11.89
C THR A 69 -11.26 -1.46 12.60
N GLY A 70 -10.11 -1.74 12.00
CA GLY A 70 -8.80 -1.28 12.44
C GLY A 70 -7.69 -2.30 12.17
N ILE A 71 -6.52 -1.81 11.77
CA ILE A 71 -5.29 -2.59 11.63
C ILE A 71 -4.10 -1.80 12.17
N ARG A 72 -3.10 -2.49 12.73
CA ARG A 72 -1.78 -1.90 12.99
C ARG A 72 -0.75 -2.57 12.10
N HIS A 73 0.11 -1.79 11.48
CA HIS A 73 1.11 -2.31 10.56
C HIS A 73 2.39 -1.48 10.53
N SER A 74 3.46 -2.06 10.02
CA SER A 74 4.77 -1.42 9.81
C SER A 74 5.32 -1.84 8.46
N GLU A 75 6.05 -0.92 7.83
CA GLU A 75 6.59 -1.09 6.49
C GLU A 75 8.04 -0.65 6.48
N HIS A 76 8.95 -1.54 6.08
CA HIS A 76 10.39 -1.27 6.13
C HIS A 76 11.05 -1.63 4.80
N SER A 77 12.09 -0.88 4.42
CA SER A 77 12.94 -1.31 3.31
C SER A 77 13.54 -2.68 3.62
N HIS A 78 13.46 -3.63 2.68
CA HIS A 78 14.11 -4.93 2.84
C HIS A 78 15.49 -4.94 2.16
N GLY A 79 16.49 -5.48 2.86
CA GLY A 79 17.86 -5.59 2.36
C GLY A 79 18.68 -4.30 2.41
N SER A 80 19.60 -4.14 1.45
CA SER A 80 20.61 -3.06 1.41
C SER A 80 20.34 -1.98 0.37
N LYS A 81 19.20 -2.04 -0.31
CA LYS A 81 18.82 -1.10 -1.38
C LYS A 81 17.63 -0.24 -0.94
N GLN A 82 17.55 0.96 -1.51
CA GLN A 82 16.38 1.83 -1.35
C GLN A 82 15.16 1.17 -2.00
N VAL A 83 13.99 1.30 -1.37
CA VAL A 83 12.71 0.92 -1.97
C VAL A 83 11.96 2.15 -2.45
N HIS A 84 11.34 2.04 -3.62
CA HIS A 84 10.53 3.07 -4.26
C HIS A 84 9.17 2.49 -4.59
N PHE A 85 8.12 3.08 -4.03
CA PHE A 85 6.76 2.58 -4.17
C PHE A 85 5.73 3.72 -4.13
N LEU A 86 4.54 3.42 -4.62
CA LEU A 86 3.38 4.29 -4.45
C LEU A 86 2.53 3.77 -3.29
N GLN A 87 2.13 4.66 -2.40
CA GLN A 87 1.18 4.38 -1.33
C GLN A 87 -0.11 5.17 -1.58
N ILE A 88 -1.21 4.46 -1.84
CA ILE A 88 -2.46 5.04 -2.30
C ILE A 88 -3.57 4.68 -1.32
N TRP A 89 -4.29 5.68 -0.80
CA TRP A 89 -5.38 5.45 0.16
C TRP A 89 -6.70 5.94 -0.40
N SER A 90 -7.74 5.14 -0.21
CA SER A 90 -9.10 5.50 -0.53
C SER A 90 -10.07 5.17 0.60
N VAL A 91 -11.18 5.91 0.68
CA VAL A 91 -12.27 5.63 1.62
C VAL A 91 -13.10 4.48 1.06
N PRO A 92 -13.39 3.42 1.86
CA PRO A 92 -14.24 2.32 1.42
C PRO A 92 -15.69 2.80 1.23
N SER A 93 -16.40 2.19 0.29
CA SER A 93 -17.83 2.46 0.07
C SER A 93 -18.71 1.97 1.22
N THR A 94 -18.26 0.94 1.93
CA THR A 94 -18.92 0.38 3.12
C THR A 94 -18.06 0.62 4.35
N ARG A 95 -18.68 1.10 5.44
CA ARG A 95 -17.98 1.30 6.72
C ARG A 95 -17.89 0.02 7.52
N GLY A 96 -16.88 -0.06 8.39
CA GLY A 96 -16.75 -1.17 9.34
C GLY A 96 -16.51 -2.52 8.68
N LEU A 97 -15.83 -2.53 7.53
CA LEU A 97 -15.38 -3.77 6.90
C LEU A 97 -14.49 -4.57 7.86
N THR A 98 -14.51 -5.89 7.73
CA THR A 98 -13.53 -6.74 8.42
C THR A 98 -12.14 -6.47 7.82
N PRO A 99 -11.09 -6.27 8.64
CA PRO A 99 -9.74 -6.09 8.14
C PRO A 99 -9.31 -7.25 7.24
N GLN A 100 -8.73 -6.93 6.09
CA GLN A 100 -8.29 -7.92 5.10
C GLN A 100 -6.96 -7.48 4.48
N TYR A 101 -6.18 -8.47 4.03
CA TYR A 101 -4.87 -8.27 3.44
C TYR A 101 -4.70 -9.22 2.25
N PHE A 102 -4.24 -8.68 1.13
CA PHE A 102 -3.98 -9.45 -0.09
C PHE A 102 -2.78 -8.89 -0.83
N THR A 103 -2.02 -9.77 -1.45
CA THR A 103 -0.93 -9.39 -2.36
C THR A 103 -1.11 -10.13 -3.68
N ARG A 104 -0.86 -9.42 -4.78
CA ARG A 104 -0.89 -9.98 -6.14
C ARG A 104 0.30 -9.46 -6.93
N HIS A 105 0.93 -10.38 -7.67
CA HIS A 105 2.02 -10.05 -8.58
C HIS A 105 1.49 -9.79 -9.99
N PHE A 106 2.06 -8.77 -10.66
CA PHE A 106 1.85 -8.45 -12.06
C PHE A 106 3.19 -8.26 -12.76
N THR A 107 3.45 -9.05 -13.80
CA THR A 107 4.66 -8.87 -14.62
C THR A 107 4.58 -7.59 -15.44
N ASP A 108 5.73 -7.09 -15.88
CA ASP A 108 5.77 -5.87 -16.69
C ASP A 108 5.08 -6.06 -18.05
N GLU A 109 5.08 -7.27 -18.61
CA GLU A 109 4.36 -7.63 -19.82
C GLU A 109 2.83 -7.51 -19.64
N GLU A 110 2.29 -7.93 -18.49
CA GLU A 110 0.86 -7.81 -18.19
C GLU A 110 0.38 -6.35 -18.11
N LYS A 111 1.29 -5.41 -17.87
CA LYS A 111 0.97 -3.98 -17.69
C LYS A 111 1.37 -3.10 -18.87
N LYS A 112 2.24 -3.59 -19.75
CA LYS A 112 2.82 -2.78 -20.82
C LYS A 112 1.81 -2.57 -21.95
N ASP A 113 1.55 -1.31 -22.28
CA ASP A 113 0.68 -0.88 -23.38
C ASP A 113 -0.76 -1.45 -23.32
N GLN A 114 -1.18 -1.93 -22.15
CA GLN A 114 -2.51 -2.49 -21.91
C GLN A 114 -3.00 -2.18 -20.49
N TRP A 115 -4.31 -2.24 -20.29
CA TRP A 115 -4.92 -2.05 -18.98
C TRP A 115 -4.85 -3.34 -18.15
N ALA A 116 -4.15 -3.28 -17.02
CA ALA A 116 -4.18 -4.35 -16.02
C ALA A 116 -5.19 -4.01 -14.92
N HIS A 117 -6.13 -4.91 -14.66
CA HIS A 117 -7.07 -4.75 -13.55
C HIS A 117 -6.40 -5.21 -12.25
N VAL A 118 -5.95 -4.22 -11.47
CA VAL A 118 -5.10 -4.42 -10.30
C VAL A 118 -5.85 -4.40 -8.97
N VAL A 119 -7.00 -3.73 -8.90
CA VAL A 119 -7.84 -3.62 -7.71
C VAL A 119 -9.28 -3.85 -8.09
N ALA A 120 -9.91 -4.87 -7.52
CA ALA A 120 -11.33 -5.17 -7.69
C ALA A 120 -11.94 -5.51 -6.32
N PRO A 121 -13.21 -5.13 -6.05
CA PRO A 121 -13.96 -5.70 -4.94
C PRO A 121 -14.12 -7.22 -5.07
#